data_AF-A0AAE3E766-F1
#
_entry.id   AF-A0AAE3E766-F1
#
_cell.length_a   1.000
_cell.length_b   1.000
_cell.length_c   1.000
_cell.angle_alpha   90.00
_cell.angle_beta   90.00
_cell.angle_gamma   90.00
#
_symmetry.space_group_name_H-M   'P 1'
#
loop_
_entity.id
_entity.type
_entity.pdbx_description
1 polymer ?
#
loop_
_entity_poly.entity_id
_entity_poly.type
_entity_poly.pdbx_seq_one_letter_code
_entity_poly.pdbx_strand_id
1 'polypeptide(L)'
;MGFTTGAIAGAAIGAGAGLIKNKKFKIQAVGRLKSKGATGKGHLGVKYSYNRVTNNGTKVQKVVNSIEIHAPHGEGAKHNFWHWQLNRWPKGKARAVHHWTIYFRRID
;
A
#
# COMPACT_ATOMS: atom_id res chain seq x y z
N MET A 1 -16.17 10.84 10.50
CA MET A 1 -14.75 10.75 10.92
C MET A 1 -13.83 10.95 9.72
N GLY A 2 -13.35 12.19 9.51
CA GLY A 2 -12.42 12.51 8.42
C GLY A 2 -10.98 12.37 8.92
N PHE A 3 -10.36 11.21 8.71
CA PHE A 3 -8.92 11.10 8.91
C PHE A 3 -8.22 12.02 7.91
N THR A 4 -7.45 12.99 8.39
CA THR A 4 -6.68 13.87 7.51
C THR A 4 -5.68 13.02 6.73
N THR A 5 -5.45 13.36 5.45
CA THR A 5 -4.48 12.67 4.58
C THR A 5 -3.12 12.51 5.26
N GLY A 6 -2.73 13.47 6.11
CA GLY A 6 -1.51 13.44 6.92
C GLY A 6 -1.50 12.38 8.03
N ALA A 7 -2.62 12.14 8.73
CA ALA A 7 -2.71 11.10 9.76
C ALA A 7 -2.67 9.69 9.16
N ILE A 8 -3.35 9.48 8.02
CA ILE A 8 -3.32 8.19 7.31
C ILE A 8 -1.94 7.95 6.69
N ALA A 9 -1.33 9.00 6.13
CA ALA A 9 0.04 8.95 5.66
C ALA A 9 1.03 8.63 6.78
N GLY A 10 0.92 9.31 7.92
CA GLY A 10 1.77 9.09 9.10
C GLY A 10 1.61 7.67 9.65
N ALA A 11 0.39 7.17 9.76
CA ALA A 11 0.11 5.79 10.17
C ALA A 11 0.57 4.76 9.11
N ALA A 12 0.40 5.04 7.82
CA ALA A 12 0.87 4.19 6.72
C ALA A 12 2.40 4.18 6.62
N ILE A 13 3.08 5.29 6.92
CA ILE A 13 4.54 5.36 7.00
C ILE A 13 5.02 4.67 8.29
N GLY A 14 4.38 4.88 9.43
CA GLY A 14 4.76 4.26 10.71
C GLY A 14 4.55 2.75 10.73
N ALA A 15 3.34 2.28 10.40
CA ALA A 15 3.05 0.85 10.24
C ALA A 15 3.79 0.26 9.03
N GLY A 16 3.90 1.03 7.95
CA GLY A 16 4.62 0.62 6.75
C GLY A 16 6.11 0.51 6.96
N ALA A 17 6.77 1.37 7.74
CA ALA A 17 8.20 1.29 8.01
C ALA A 17 8.57 0.01 8.76
N GLY A 18 7.72 -0.47 9.67
CA GLY A 18 7.87 -1.79 10.31
C GLY A 18 7.66 -2.96 9.33
N LEU A 19 6.79 -2.80 8.33
CA LEU A 19 6.51 -3.80 7.28
C LEU A 19 7.50 -3.74 6.10
N ILE A 20 8.15 -2.59 5.89
CA ILE A 20 9.19 -2.37 4.90
C ILE A 20 10.49 -2.88 5.50
N LYS A 21 10.71 -4.19 5.33
CA LYS A 21 11.96 -4.86 5.77
C LYS A 21 13.24 -4.29 5.12
N ASN A 22 13.12 -3.41 4.13
CA ASN A 22 14.23 -2.89 3.35
C ASN A 22 14.71 -1.53 3.87
N LYS A 23 15.86 -1.51 4.55
CA LYS A 23 16.46 -0.31 5.19
C LYS A 23 16.80 0.85 4.25
N LYS A 24 16.80 0.66 2.92
CA LYS A 24 17.15 1.67 1.91
C LYS A 24 16.00 1.87 0.91
N PHE A 25 14.85 2.35 1.41
CA PHE A 25 13.71 2.70 0.57
C PHE A 25 13.64 4.21 0.31
N LYS A 26 12.99 4.59 -0.80
CA LYS A 26 12.68 5.97 -1.16
C LYS A 26 11.18 6.10 -1.35
N ILE A 27 10.55 7.01 -0.61
CA ILE A 27 9.14 7.36 -0.78
C ILE A 27 8.99 8.07 -2.14
N GLN A 28 7.97 7.68 -2.89
CA GLN A 28 7.66 8.24 -4.21
C GLN A 28 6.37 9.05 -4.18
N ALA A 29 5.37 8.62 -3.40
CA ALA A 29 4.11 9.31 -3.27
C ALA A 29 3.42 8.92 -1.96
N VAL A 30 2.62 9.84 -1.45
CA VAL A 30 1.80 9.69 -0.25
C VAL A 30 0.43 10.27 -0.57
N GLY A 31 -0.64 9.57 -0.20
CA GLY A 31 -2.02 10.00 -0.46
C GLY A 31 -2.80 8.97 -1.26
N ARG A 32 -3.73 9.41 -2.12
CA ARG A 32 -4.53 8.49 -2.94
C ARG A 32 -3.69 7.94 -4.10
N LEU A 33 -3.38 6.65 -4.04
CA LEU A 33 -2.64 5.90 -5.05
C LEU A 33 -3.62 5.23 -6.00
N LYS A 34 -3.42 5.45 -7.30
CA LYS A 34 -4.25 4.90 -8.36
C LYS A 34 -3.41 4.16 -9.39
N SER A 35 -3.82 2.94 -9.71
CA SER A 35 -3.13 2.13 -10.71
C SER A 35 -3.39 2.62 -12.13
N LYS A 36 -2.42 2.44 -13.05
CA LYS A 36 -2.60 2.78 -14.46
C LYS A 36 -3.76 1.97 -15.05
N GLY A 37 -4.78 2.67 -15.55
CA GLY A 37 -5.97 2.07 -16.16
C GLY A 37 -7.06 1.63 -15.16
N ALA A 38 -6.87 1.84 -13.85
CA ALA A 38 -7.93 1.58 -12.88
C ALA A 38 -9.01 2.67 -12.93
N THR A 39 -10.26 2.28 -12.66
CA THR A 39 -11.39 3.21 -12.46
C THR A 39 -11.43 3.71 -11.01
N GLY A 40 -12.15 4.82 -10.75
CA GLY A 40 -12.31 5.38 -9.39
C GLY A 40 -11.16 6.27 -8.90
N LYS A 41 -11.21 6.62 -7.60
CA LYS A 41 -10.30 7.58 -6.94
C LYS A 41 -9.00 6.97 -6.37
N GLY A 42 -8.86 5.65 -6.39
CA GLY A 42 -7.73 4.95 -5.77
C GLY A 42 -7.78 4.90 -4.24
N HIS A 43 -6.76 4.28 -3.64
CA HIS A 43 -6.69 3.97 -2.21
C HIS A 43 -5.67 4.84 -1.50
N LEU A 44 -5.93 5.19 -0.23
CA LEU A 44 -4.99 5.99 0.55
C LEU A 44 -3.79 5.11 0.94
N GLY A 45 -2.57 5.64 0.79
CA GLY A 45 -1.37 4.86 1.10
C GLY A 45 -0.07 5.57 0.79
N VAL A 46 1.01 4.81 0.88
CA VAL A 46 2.38 5.25 0.63
C VAL A 46 2.99 4.37 -0.44
N LYS A 47 3.50 4.99 -1.50
CA LYS A 47 4.24 4.34 -2.57
C LYS A 47 5.72 4.58 -2.36
N TYR A 48 6.51 3.52 -2.46
CA TYR A 48 7.94 3.55 -2.21
C TYR A 48 8.68 2.62 -3.16
N SER A 49 9.97 2.89 -3.36
CA SER A 49 10.86 2.00 -4.09
C SER A 49 12.08 1.61 -3.28
N TYR A 50 12.59 0.43 -3.55
CA TYR A 50 13.84 -0.05 -2.96
C TYR A 50 14.61 -0.89 -3.98
N ASN A 51 15.90 -1.00 -3.75
CA ASN A 51 16.76 -1.88 -4.53
C ASN A 51 16.69 -3.29 -3.94
N ARG A 52 16.22 -4.26 -4.73
CA ARG A 52 16.26 -5.67 -4.41
C ARG A 52 17.48 -6.27 -5.07
N VAL A 53 18.35 -6.86 -4.26
CA VAL A 53 19.46 -7.66 -4.77
C VAL A 53 18.94 -9.08 -5.06
N THR A 54 19.21 -9.57 -6.26
CA THR A 54 18.83 -10.90 -6.76
C THR A 54 20.06 -11.61 -7.31
N ASN A 55 19.94 -12.90 -7.67
CA ASN A 55 21.05 -13.73 -8.19
C ASN A 55 22.29 -13.70 -7.28
N ASN A 56 22.15 -14.13 -6.03
CA ASN A 56 23.25 -14.23 -5.05
C ASN A 56 24.15 -12.99 -4.96
N GLY A 57 23.58 -11.78 -5.06
CA GLY A 57 24.34 -10.53 -4.90
C GLY A 57 24.62 -9.76 -6.19
N THR A 58 24.46 -10.39 -7.35
CA THR A 58 25.01 -9.85 -8.62
C THR A 58 24.09 -8.90 -9.37
N LYS A 59 22.77 -8.95 -9.12
CA LYS A 59 21.80 -8.13 -9.86
C LYS A 59 21.01 -7.25 -8.93
N VAL A 60 20.97 -5.95 -9.21
CA VAL A 60 20.15 -4.99 -8.47
C VAL A 60 18.93 -4.64 -9.32
N GLN A 61 17.75 -4.96 -8.82
CA GLN A 61 16.47 -4.59 -9.43
C GLN A 61 15.78 -3.51 -8.60
N LYS A 62 15.39 -2.40 -9.23
CA LYS A 62 14.50 -1.42 -8.61
C LYS A 62 13.09 -2.00 -8.52
N VAL A 63 12.61 -2.17 -7.30
CA VAL A 63 11.24 -2.62 -7.02
C VAL A 63 10.43 -1.43 -6.55
N VAL A 64 9.18 -1.34 -7.00
CA VAL A 64 8.22 -0.33 -6.57
C VAL A 64 7.04 -1.02 -5.92
N ASN A 65 6.74 -0.63 -4.68
CA ASN A 65 5.65 -1.15 -3.89
C ASN A 65 4.78 -0.01 -3.33
N SER A 66 3.62 -0.35 -2.80
CA SER A 66 2.85 0.53 -1.92
C SER A 66 2.20 -0.24 -0.80
N ILE A 67 1.98 0.44 0.33
CA ILE A 67 1.13 -0.03 1.42
C ILE A 67 -0.08 0.89 1.43
N GLU A 68 -1.26 0.31 1.22
CA GLU A 68 -2.52 1.01 1.00
C GLU A 68 -3.58 0.54 1.98
N ILE A 69 -4.39 1.45 2.50
CA ILE A 69 -5.57 1.12 3.30
C ILE A 69 -6.79 1.01 2.39
N HIS A 70 -7.47 -0.12 2.50
CA HIS A 70 -8.66 -0.45 1.72
C HIS A 70 -9.86 -0.41 2.65
N ALA A 71 -10.90 0.30 2.21
CA ALA A 71 -12.17 0.38 2.92
C ALA A 71 -13.00 -0.89 2.67
N PRO A 72 -13.91 -1.25 3.58
CA PRO A 72 -14.92 -2.28 3.33
C PRO A 72 -15.60 -2.06 1.99
N HIS A 73 -15.81 -3.14 1.25
CA HIS A 73 -16.66 -3.07 0.08
C HIS A 73 -18.13 -2.92 0.51
N GLY A 74 -18.97 -2.45 -0.41
CA GLY A 74 -20.41 -2.32 -0.19
C GLY A 74 -21.10 -3.66 0.11
N GLU A 75 -22.39 -3.58 0.42
CA GLU A 75 -23.23 -4.72 0.79
C GLU A 75 -23.15 -5.85 -0.26
N GLY A 76 -22.96 -7.10 0.19
CA GLY A 76 -22.81 -8.28 -0.68
C GLY A 76 -21.37 -8.64 -1.11
N ALA A 77 -20.36 -7.87 -0.70
CA ALA A 77 -18.97 -8.12 -1.09
C ALA A 77 -18.23 -9.12 -0.19
N LYS A 78 -17.21 -9.78 -0.75
CA LYS A 78 -16.38 -10.82 -0.10
C LYS A 78 -15.58 -10.34 1.12
N HIS A 79 -15.52 -9.04 1.40
CA HIS A 79 -14.89 -8.49 2.59
C HIS A 79 -15.60 -7.21 3.08
N ASN A 80 -15.86 -7.15 4.38
CA ASN A 80 -16.59 -6.07 5.06
C ASN A 80 -15.73 -5.35 6.12
N PHE A 81 -14.41 -5.54 6.08
CA PHE A 81 -13.46 -4.96 7.04
C PHE A 81 -12.40 -4.11 6.33
N TRP A 82 -11.83 -3.16 7.08
CA TRP A 82 -10.66 -2.41 6.64
C TRP A 82 -9.44 -3.32 6.59
N HIS A 83 -8.56 -3.14 5.60
CA HIS A 83 -7.32 -3.90 5.56
C HIS A 83 -6.18 -3.10 4.93
N TRP A 84 -4.94 -3.42 5.33
CA TRP A 84 -3.75 -2.96 4.62
C TRP A 84 -3.43 -3.94 3.50
N GLN A 85 -3.09 -3.40 2.33
CA GLN A 85 -2.65 -4.17 1.18
C GLN A 85 -1.24 -3.73 0.77
N LEU A 86 -0.32 -4.69 0.68
CA LEU A 86 0.94 -4.51 -0.02
C LEU A 86 0.72 -4.75 -1.51
N ASN A 87 0.92 -3.71 -2.31
CA ASN A 87 0.92 -3.80 -3.76
C ASN A 87 2.34 -3.71 -4.31
N ARG A 88 2.61 -4.42 -5.41
CA ARG A 88 3.79 -4.24 -6.26
C ARG A 88 3.38 -3.60 -7.59
N TRP A 89 4.25 -2.76 -8.13
CA TRP A 89 3.95 -1.90 -9.29
C TRP A 89 4.79 -2.21 -10.54
N PRO A 90 4.66 -3.39 -11.18
CA PRO A 90 5.30 -3.61 -12.47
C PRO A 90 4.71 -2.69 -13.53
N LYS A 91 5.56 -1.90 -14.21
CA LYS A 91 5.17 -1.02 -15.34
C LYS A 91 3.96 -0.10 -15.01
N GLY A 92 3.85 0.35 -13.77
CA GLY A 92 2.78 1.25 -13.32
C GLY A 92 1.41 0.59 -13.04
N LYS A 93 1.28 -0.72 -13.25
CA LYS A 93 0.10 -1.50 -12.83
C LYS A 93 0.31 -2.02 -11.41
N ALA A 94 -0.68 -1.90 -10.54
CA ALA A 94 -0.62 -2.35 -9.16
C ALA A 94 -1.15 -3.78 -9.08
N ARG A 95 -0.40 -4.66 -8.43
CA ARG A 95 -0.80 -6.05 -8.17
C ARG A 95 -0.64 -6.31 -6.68
N ALA A 96 -1.68 -6.84 -6.05
CA ALA A 96 -1.62 -7.26 -4.66
C ALA A 96 -0.61 -8.40 -4.47
N VAL A 97 0.21 -8.28 -3.44
CA VAL A 97 1.24 -9.26 -3.07
C VAL A 97 0.99 -9.84 -1.69
N HIS A 98 0.50 -9.02 -0.76
CA HIS A 98 0.18 -9.46 0.59
C HIS A 98 -0.95 -8.62 1.17
N HIS A 99 -1.83 -9.25 1.94
CA HIS A 99 -2.96 -8.59 2.62
C HIS A 99 -2.78 -8.77 4.13
N TRP A 100 -2.91 -7.68 4.88
CA TRP A 100 -3.02 -7.73 6.35
C TRP A 100 -4.39 -7.21 6.74
N THR A 101 -5.21 -8.10 7.27
CA THR A 101 -6.50 -7.73 7.86
C THR A 101 -6.25 -6.88 9.09
N ILE A 102 -6.93 -5.74 9.20
CA ILE A 102 -7.06 -5.03 10.47
C ILE A 102 -8.51 -5.07 10.89
N TYR A 103 -8.79 -5.57 12.08
CA TYR A 103 -10.14 -5.53 12.63
C TYR A 103 -10.45 -4.13 13.15
N PHE A 104 -10.95 -3.26 12.27
CA PHE A 104 -11.68 -2.07 12.68
C PHE A 104 -13.15 -2.22 12.25
N ARG A 105 -14.06 -2.28 13.22
CA ARG A 105 -15.50 -2.14 12.98
C ARG A 105 -15.76 -0.67 12.65
N ARG A 106 -16.56 -0.39 11.62
CA ARG A 106 -17.10 0.94 11.39
C ARG A 106 -17.90 1.33 12.63
N ILE A 107 -17.44 2.32 13.39
CA ILE A 107 -18.25 2.96 14.42
C ILE A 107 -19.13 3.95 13.67
N ASP A 108 -20.41 3.65 13.68
CA ASP A 108 -21.54 4.42 13.18
C ASP A 108 -21.68 5.77 13.89
#